data_AF-A0A2V8L2V5-F1
#
_entry.id   AF-A0A2V8L2V5-F1
#
_cell.length_a   1.000
_cell.length_b   1.000
_cell.length_c   1.000
_cell.angle_alpha   90.00
_cell.angle_beta   90.00
_cell.angle_gamma   90.00
#
_symmetry.space_group_name_H-M   'P 1'
#
loop_
_entity.id
_entity.type
_entity.pdbx_description
1 polymer ?
#
loop_
_entity_poly.entity_id
_entity_poly.type
_entity_poly.pdbx_seq_one_letter_code
_entity_poly.pdbx_strand_id
1 'polypeptide(L)'
;MVLINEHTIRNEIAAGEGSRSEFKSSLRWYINGAKNDERIIEVLEAIAGFLNTVDGVLLIGARDDGSLHGIASDGKIYHQRCQEESRAADSNLRAVSSGVLSE
;
A
#
# COMPACT_ATOMS: atom_id res chain seq x y z
N MET A 1 -13.84 -10.38 12.34
CA MET A 1 -13.81 -9.89 10.95
C MET A 1 -15.19 -9.36 10.63
N VAL A 2 -15.35 -8.04 10.54
CA VAL A 2 -16.65 -7.44 10.17
C VAL A 2 -16.84 -7.65 8.67
N LEU A 3 -17.92 -8.30 8.26
CA LEU A 3 -18.30 -8.42 6.86
C LEU A 3 -19.01 -7.14 6.44
N ILE A 4 -18.29 -6.23 5.80
CA ILE A 4 -18.89 -5.07 5.14
C ILE A 4 -19.43 -5.54 3.79
N ASN A 5 -20.71 -5.26 3.52
CA ASN A 5 -21.34 -5.65 2.25
C ASN A 5 -21.16 -4.56 1.18
N GLU A 6 -21.40 -4.91 -0.08
CA GLU A 6 -21.25 -4.00 -1.22
C GLU A 6 -22.13 -2.74 -1.09
N HIS A 7 -23.32 -2.88 -0.54
CA HIS A 7 -24.25 -1.76 -0.39
C HIS A 7 -23.72 -0.70 0.59
N THR A 8 -23.11 -1.12 1.71
CA THR A 8 -22.46 -0.22 2.65
C THR A 8 -21.32 0.55 1.98
N ILE A 9 -20.48 -0.12 1.20
CA ILE A 9 -19.37 0.53 0.47
C ILE A 9 -19.91 1.57 -0.51
N ARG A 10 -20.96 1.23 -1.28
CA ARG A 10 -21.58 2.17 -2.22
C ARG A 10 -22.19 3.38 -1.53
N ASN A 11 -22.78 3.20 -0.35
CA ASN A 11 -23.36 4.31 0.41
C ASN A 11 -22.28 5.26 0.94
N GLU A 12 -21.16 4.73 1.41
CA GLU A 12 -20.01 5.55 1.83
C GLU A 12 -19.44 6.33 0.63
N ILE A 13 -19.27 5.67 -0.53
CA ILE A 13 -18.81 6.34 -1.77
C ILE A 13 -19.78 7.44 -2.20
N ALA A 14 -21.09 7.19 -2.13
CA ALA A 14 -22.12 8.15 -2.50
C ALA A 14 -22.21 9.33 -1.51
N ALA A 15 -21.90 9.11 -0.23
CA ALA A 15 -21.83 10.16 0.78
C ALA A 15 -20.59 11.05 0.59
N GLY A 16 -19.51 10.50 0.02
CA GLY A 16 -18.27 11.21 -0.25
C GLY A 16 -17.40 11.40 0.99
N GLU A 17 -16.30 12.14 0.81
CA GLU A 17 -15.37 12.46 1.90
C GLU A 17 -15.98 13.43 2.91
N GLY A 18 -15.60 13.29 4.17
CA GLY A 18 -16.07 14.14 5.25
C GLY A 18 -15.48 13.77 6.60
N SER A 19 -16.06 14.30 7.67
CA SER A 19 -15.54 14.12 9.03
C SER A 19 -15.46 12.67 9.52
N ARG A 20 -16.17 11.74 8.87
CA ARG A 20 -16.24 10.33 9.22
C ARG A 20 -15.75 9.38 8.11
N SER A 21 -15.44 9.90 6.91
CA SER A 21 -15.05 9.07 5.77
C SER A 21 -13.96 9.75 4.96
N GLU A 22 -12.86 9.04 4.68
CA GLU A 22 -11.72 9.55 3.92
C GLU A 22 -11.39 8.55 2.81
N PHE A 23 -11.14 9.03 1.58
CA PHE A 23 -10.75 8.17 0.47
C PHE A 23 -9.28 8.38 0.15
N LYS A 24 -8.56 7.28 -0.07
CA LYS A 24 -7.17 7.31 -0.50
C LYS A 24 -6.96 6.32 -1.63
N SER A 25 -6.38 6.80 -2.73
CA SER A 25 -6.19 5.97 -3.92
C SER A 25 -5.13 4.88 -3.77
N SER A 26 -4.22 5.00 -2.81
CA SER A 26 -3.17 4.02 -2.51
C SER A 26 -2.64 4.21 -1.07
N LEU A 27 -2.10 3.15 -0.47
CA LEU A 27 -1.44 3.12 0.84
C LEU A 27 0.09 2.97 0.71
N ARG A 28 0.66 3.19 -0.48
CA ARG A 28 2.08 2.87 -0.74
C ARG A 28 3.07 3.80 -0.02
N TRP A 29 4.18 3.20 0.41
CA TRP A 29 5.43 3.86 0.82
C TRP A 29 6.49 3.62 -0.28
N TYR A 30 7.10 4.67 -0.82
CA TYR A 30 8.26 4.52 -1.72
C TYR A 30 9.54 4.22 -0.92
N ILE A 31 10.05 2.99 -0.99
CA ILE A 31 11.25 2.57 -0.22
C ILE A 31 12.57 2.96 -0.96
N ASN A 32 12.52 3.33 -2.24
CA ASN A 32 13.73 3.51 -3.07
C ASN A 32 14.03 4.97 -3.48
N GLY A 33 13.92 5.92 -2.54
CA GLY A 33 14.76 7.13 -2.59
C GLY A 33 14.30 8.32 -3.44
N ALA A 34 13.00 8.58 -3.56
CA ALA A 34 12.53 9.86 -4.10
C ALA A 34 11.44 10.48 -3.24
N LYS A 35 11.86 11.42 -2.38
CA LYS A 35 11.06 12.34 -1.53
C LYS A 35 10.10 11.66 -0.55
N ASN A 36 9.89 12.31 0.59
CA ASN A 36 8.83 11.95 1.53
C ASN A 36 7.52 11.84 0.74
N ASP A 37 6.93 10.65 0.70
CA ASP A 37 5.65 10.47 0.04
C ASP A 37 4.59 11.01 0.99
N GLU A 38 4.18 12.26 0.79
CA GLU A 38 3.16 12.94 1.61
C GLU A 38 1.88 12.10 1.73
N ARG A 39 1.61 11.21 0.76
CA ARG A 39 0.42 10.36 0.74
C ARG A 39 0.35 9.38 1.90
N ILE A 40 1.48 8.84 2.38
CA ILE A 40 1.43 7.96 3.56
C ILE A 40 1.19 8.76 4.83
N ILE A 41 1.70 9.99 4.89
CA ILE A 41 1.48 10.90 6.00
C ILE A 41 -0.01 11.24 6.05
N GLU A 42 -0.63 11.58 4.92
CA GLU A 42 -2.07 11.82 4.83
C GLU A 42 -2.91 10.62 5.29
N VAL A 43 -2.52 9.39 4.92
CA VAL A 43 -3.19 8.16 5.39
C VAL A 43 -3.06 8.02 6.91
N LEU A 44 -1.87 8.27 7.47
CA LEU A 44 -1.63 8.20 8.91
C LEU A 44 -2.37 9.30 9.67
N GLU A 45 -2.45 10.50 9.11
CA GLU A 45 -3.22 11.62 9.66
C GLU A 45 -4.71 11.30 9.68
N ALA A 46 -5.25 10.69 8.61
CA ALA A 46 -6.64 10.23 8.57
C ALA A 46 -6.91 9.16 9.66
N ILE A 47 -6.03 8.16 9.78
CA ILE A 47 -6.13 7.14 10.84
C ILE A 47 -6.07 7.79 12.22
N ALA A 48 -5.11 8.70 12.46
CA ALA A 48 -4.98 9.40 13.73
C ALA A 48 -6.22 10.27 14.04
N GLY A 49 -6.78 10.93 13.02
CA GLY A 49 -8.03 11.67 13.11
C GLY A 49 -9.16 10.76 13.58
N PHE A 50 -9.36 9.62 12.92
CA PHE A 50 -10.40 8.65 13.26
C PHE A 50 -10.23 8.00 14.62
N LEU A 51 -8.99 7.74 15.05
CA LEU A 51 -8.70 7.22 16.39
C LEU A 51 -8.95 8.23 17.50
N ASN A 52 -8.85 9.52 17.19
CA ASN A 52 -9.13 10.62 18.12
C ASN A 52 -10.62 11.03 18.11
N THR A 53 -11.42 10.50 17.19
CA THR A 53 -12.88 10.70 17.12
C THR A 53 -13.63 9.44 17.58
N VAL A 54 -14.97 9.44 17.46
CA VAL A 54 -15.82 8.32 17.87
C VAL A 54 -15.65 7.11 16.93
N ASP A 55 -15.59 7.38 15.63
CA ASP A 55 -15.40 6.38 14.58
C ASP A 55 -14.92 7.04 13.28
N GLY A 56 -14.68 6.21 12.26
CA GLY A 56 -14.32 6.65 10.91
C GLY A 56 -14.16 5.48 9.95
N VAL A 57 -14.25 5.77 8.65
CA VAL A 57 -14.07 4.82 7.56
C VAL A 57 -12.98 5.33 6.62
N LEU A 58 -11.94 4.53 6.41
CA LEU A 58 -10.89 4.81 5.42
C LEU A 58 -11.06 3.85 4.24
N LEU A 59 -11.36 4.39 3.05
CA LEU A 59 -11.44 3.59 1.82
C LEU A 59 -10.13 3.70 1.05
N ILE A 60 -9.42 2.58 0.93
CA ILE A 60 -8.16 2.49 0.18
C ILE A 60 -8.43 1.91 -1.22
N GLY A 61 -7.85 2.54 -2.24
CA GLY A 61 -8.11 2.22 -3.63
C GLY A 61 -9.37 2.90 -4.19
N ALA A 62 -9.85 3.96 -3.52
CA ALA A 62 -10.90 4.85 -4.01
C ALA A 62 -10.29 6.23 -4.27
N ARG A 63 -10.78 6.92 -5.30
CA ARG A 63 -10.44 8.32 -5.58
C ARG A 63 -11.54 9.23 -5.05
N ASP A 64 -11.19 10.50 -4.91
CA ASP A 64 -12.04 11.58 -4.40
C ASP A 64 -13.29 11.79 -5.28
N ASP A 65 -13.24 11.36 -6.55
CA ASP A 65 -14.38 11.33 -7.48
C ASP A 65 -15.32 10.11 -7.30
N GLY A 66 -15.06 9.27 -6.28
CA GLY A 66 -15.79 8.04 -6.00
C GLY A 66 -15.43 6.86 -6.90
N SER A 67 -14.46 7.02 -7.82
CA SER A 67 -14.02 5.92 -8.69
C SER A 67 -13.13 4.93 -7.95
N LEU A 68 -13.37 3.64 -8.18
CA LEU A 68 -12.61 2.55 -7.55
C LEU A 68 -11.40 2.19 -8.43
N HIS A 69 -10.21 2.51 -7.92
CA HIS A 69 -8.92 2.19 -8.53
C HIS A 69 -8.37 0.82 -8.06
N GLY A 70 -8.79 0.36 -6.88
CA GLY A 70 -8.33 -0.87 -6.25
C GLY A 70 -6.90 -0.80 -5.72
N ILE A 71 -6.43 -1.91 -5.13
CA ILE A 71 -5.14 -1.99 -4.41
C ILE A 71 -4.06 -2.82 -5.13
N ALA A 72 -4.32 -3.21 -6.38
CA ALA A 72 -3.41 -4.07 -7.14
C ALA A 72 -2.01 -3.46 -7.28
N SER A 73 -1.94 -2.13 -7.26
CA SER A 73 -0.71 -1.38 -7.36
C SER A 73 0.14 -1.42 -6.09
N ASP A 74 -0.50 -1.61 -4.93
CA ASP A 74 0.08 -1.59 -3.60
C ASP A 74 0.77 -2.92 -3.28
N GLY A 75 0.24 -4.04 -3.78
CA GLY A 75 0.82 -5.38 -3.62
C GLY A 75 2.08 -5.64 -4.45
N LYS A 76 2.36 -4.84 -5.49
CA LYS A 76 3.47 -5.11 -6.43
C LYS A 76 4.86 -5.07 -5.77
N ILE A 77 5.03 -4.29 -4.71
CA ILE A 77 6.30 -4.16 -3.99
C ILE A 77 6.72 -5.49 -3.35
N TYR A 78 5.78 -6.28 -2.84
CA TYR A 78 6.09 -7.57 -2.21
C TYR A 78 6.61 -8.61 -3.20
N HIS A 79 6.15 -8.59 -4.45
CA HIS A 79 6.56 -9.57 -5.45
C HIS A 79 7.96 -9.28 -6.03
N GLN A 80 8.32 -8.01 -6.19
CA GLN A 80 9.65 -7.63 -6.69
C GLN A 80 10.76 -8.02 -5.71
N ARG A 81 10.58 -7.80 -4.40
CA ARG A 81 11.54 -8.21 -3.38
C ARG A 81 11.82 -9.71 -3.41
N CYS A 82 10.78 -10.53 -3.54
CA CYS A 82 10.95 -11.98 -3.56
C CYS A 82 11.78 -12.46 -4.78
N GLN A 83 11.61 -11.81 -5.94
CA GLN A 83 12.38 -12.15 -7.15
C GLN A 83 13.82 -11.59 -7.11
N GLU A 84 14.03 -10.41 -6.54
CA GLU A 84 15.34 -9.78 -6.41
C GLU A 84 16.21 -10.49 -5.35
N GLU A 85 15.64 -10.84 -4.20
CA GLU A 85 16.31 -11.60 -3.13
C GLU A 85 16.72 -13.00 -3.64
N SER A 86 15.87 -13.70 -4.41
CA SER A 86 16.23 -14.98 -5.05
C SER A 86 17.29 -14.83 -6.15
N ARG A 87 17.21 -13.79 -7.00
CA ARG A 87 18.23 -13.54 -8.04
C ARG A 87 19.60 -13.19 -7.46
N ALA A 88 19.64 -12.40 -6.39
CA ALA A 88 20.88 -12.04 -5.70
C ALA A 88 21.51 -13.24 -4.98
N ALA A 89 20.70 -14.15 -4.43
CA ALA A 89 21.17 -15.40 -3.86
C ALA A 89 21.79 -16.33 -4.93
N ASP A 90 21.14 -16.46 -6.09
CA ASP A 90 21.64 -17.27 -7.21
C ASP A 90 22.92 -16.70 -7.85
N SER A 91 23.05 -15.37 -7.95
CA SER A 91 24.26 -14.74 -8.49
C SER A 91 25.46 -14.91 -7.56
N ASN A 92 25.25 -14.87 -6.24
CA ASN A 92 26.33 -15.08 -5.26
C ASN A 92 26.80 -16.54 -5.23
N LEU A 93 25.90 -17.51 -5.39
CA LEU A 93 26.27 -18.93 -5.49
C LEU A 93 27.13 -19.24 -6.72
N ARG A 94 26.83 -18.59 -7.86
CA ARG A 94 27.63 -18.71 -9.10
C ARG A 94 29.00 -18.07 -8.98
N ALA A 95 29.09 -16.89 -8.37
CA ALA A 95 30.36 -16.18 -8.17
C ALA A 95 31.32 -16.95 -7.25
N VAL A 96 30.80 -17.56 -6.18
CA VAL A 96 31.59 -18.43 -5.28
C VAL A 96 32.07 -19.69 -6.00
N SER A 97 31.22 -20.31 -6.83
CA SER A 97 31.60 -21.51 -7.59
C SER A 97 32.65 -21.26 -8.68
N SER A 98 32.71 -20.05 -9.23
CA SER A 98 33.74 -19.63 -10.20
C SER A 98 35.06 -19.16 -9.56
N GLY A 99 35.09 -18.93 -8.24
CA GLY A 99 36.26 -18.43 -7.51
C GLY A 99 37.12 -19.51 -6.84
N VAL A 100 36.72 -20.78 -6.86
CA VAL A 100 37.49 -21.89 -6.27
C VAL A 100 38.30 -22.59 -7.35
N LEU A 101 39.21 -21.87 -8.01
CA LEU A 101 40.36 -22.43 -8.72
C LEU A 101 41.43 -21.35 -8.82
N SER A 102 42.20 -21.15 -7.75
CA SER A 102 43.59 -20.68 -7.73
C SER A 102 44.09 -20.77 -6.29
N GLU A 103 44.61 -21.95 -5.92
CA GLU A 103 45.70 -22.04 -4.94
C GLU A 103 46.99 -21.46 -5.55
#